data_AF-A0A1V3QZW9-F1
#
_entry.id   AF-A0A1V3QZW9-F1
#
_cell.length_a   1.000
_cell.length_b   1.000
_cell.length_c   1.000
_cell.angle_alpha   90.00
_cell.angle_beta   90.00
_cell.angle_gamma   90.00
#
_symmetry.space_group_name_H-M   'P 1'
#
loop_
_entity.id
_entity.type
_entity.pdbx_description
1 polymer ?
#
loop_
_entity_poly.entity_id
_entity_poly.type
_entity_poly.pdbx_seq_one_letter_code
_entity_poly.pdbx_strand_id
1 'polypeptide(L)'
;MKSNLIYFFCLIWLSSCSCEPEDIAKLAFSGMENIMGEGFMPSEEIRAMGRFQGMSVNLSQSTVDDEVESTIFLKLENGDPAILGNQPEILARKCAETYLRDFEKSVDYQKITVQFIQSDPSNPENVAMQEYTFDTKDF
;
A
#
# COMPACT_ATOMS: atom_id res chain seq x y z
N MET A 1 -25.45 47.56 53.96
CA MET A 1 -26.71 47.27 53.23
C MET A 1 -26.37 46.81 51.83
N LYS A 2 -27.13 45.84 51.30
CA LYS A 2 -27.07 45.17 49.98
C LYS A 2 -26.04 44.01 49.92
N SER A 3 -26.36 42.82 50.44
CA SER A 3 -27.33 41.80 50.01
C SER A 3 -26.88 41.02 48.77
N ASN A 4 -26.71 39.70 48.98
CA ASN A 4 -26.78 38.61 48.02
C ASN A 4 -27.93 38.77 47.03
N LEU A 5 -27.88 38.05 45.89
CA LEU A 5 -28.84 36.99 45.48
C LEU A 5 -28.85 36.80 43.94
N ILE A 6 -29.02 35.53 43.49
CA ILE A 6 -29.52 35.05 42.17
C ILE A 6 -28.47 35.04 41.03
N TYR A 7 -27.88 33.93 40.54
CA TYR A 7 -28.40 32.61 40.08
C TYR A 7 -29.59 32.68 39.12
N PHE A 8 -29.33 32.92 37.82
CA PHE A 8 -30.27 32.62 36.73
C PHE A 8 -29.46 32.27 35.46
N PHE A 9 -29.18 31.00 35.16
CA PHE A 9 -30.05 30.08 34.41
C PHE A 9 -30.11 30.40 32.90
N CYS A 10 -29.28 29.69 32.13
CA CYS A 10 -29.42 29.32 30.71
C CYS A 10 -28.17 28.47 30.38
N LEU A 11 -28.10 27.17 30.70
CA LEU A 11 -28.84 26.11 30.01
C LEU A 11 -28.99 26.38 28.51
N ILE A 12 -27.85 26.47 27.81
CA ILE A 12 -27.81 26.04 26.40
C ILE A 12 -27.50 24.55 26.43
N TRP A 13 -28.60 23.81 26.50
CA TRP A 13 -28.68 22.41 26.17
C TRP A 13 -28.28 22.20 24.71
N LEU A 14 -27.47 21.16 24.50
CA LEU A 14 -27.60 20.17 23.45
C LEU A 14 -27.82 20.68 22.01
N SER A 15 -26.76 20.61 21.22
CA SER A 15 -26.84 19.80 20.00
C SER A 15 -25.60 18.93 19.91
N SER A 16 -25.81 17.67 20.26
CA SER A 16 -24.96 16.55 19.91
C SER A 16 -24.58 16.64 18.43
N CYS A 17 -23.33 17.00 18.12
CA CYS A 17 -22.73 16.50 16.89
C CYS A 17 -22.44 15.03 17.13
N SER A 18 -23.46 14.21 16.91
CA SER A 18 -23.27 12.85 16.42
C SER A 18 -22.65 12.96 15.04
N CYS A 19 -21.37 13.33 14.98
CA CYS A 19 -20.56 12.98 13.82
C CYS A 19 -20.34 11.48 13.98
N GLU A 20 -21.19 10.70 13.31
CA GLU A 20 -20.95 9.27 13.10
C GLU A 20 -19.50 9.13 12.60
N PRO A 21 -18.58 8.61 13.43
CA PRO A 21 -17.21 8.40 12.97
C PRO A 21 -17.16 7.35 11.86
N GLU A 22 -18.23 6.55 11.72
CA GLU A 22 -18.42 5.52 10.72
C GLU A 22 -18.57 6.08 9.30
N ASP A 23 -19.18 7.25 9.13
CA ASP A 23 -19.38 7.84 7.79
C ASP A 23 -18.22 8.74 7.35
N ILE A 24 -17.51 9.39 8.30
CA ILE A 24 -16.25 10.11 7.99
C ILE A 24 -15.15 9.10 7.63
N ALA A 25 -15.13 7.92 8.27
CA ALA A 25 -14.26 6.83 7.86
C ALA A 25 -14.56 6.38 6.44
N LYS A 26 -15.81 6.07 6.09
CA LYS A 26 -16.19 5.67 4.72
C LYS A 26 -15.77 6.70 3.66
N LEU A 27 -15.93 7.99 3.95
CA LEU A 27 -15.59 9.06 3.02
C LEU A 27 -14.05 9.24 2.86
N ALA A 28 -13.28 9.04 3.93
CA ALA A 28 -11.83 9.00 3.88
C ALA A 28 -11.28 7.74 3.18
N PHE A 29 -11.93 6.59 3.35
CA PHE A 29 -11.59 5.34 2.66
C PHE A 29 -11.94 5.39 1.16
N SER A 30 -13.10 5.94 0.78
CA SER A 30 -13.48 6.12 -0.62
C SER A 30 -12.59 7.08 -1.41
N GLY A 31 -11.87 7.98 -0.70
CA GLY A 31 -10.88 8.88 -1.30
C GLY A 31 -9.50 8.24 -1.51
N MET A 32 -9.18 7.18 -0.76
CA MET A 32 -7.90 6.45 -0.88
C MET A 32 -7.98 5.27 -1.86
N GLU A 33 -9.17 4.77 -2.14
CA GLU A 33 -9.42 3.63 -3.04
C GLU A 33 -9.02 3.92 -4.50
N ASN A 34 -8.96 5.19 -4.91
CA ASN A 34 -8.52 5.58 -6.25
C ASN A 34 -6.99 5.76 -6.40
N ILE A 35 -6.22 5.62 -5.31
CA ILE A 35 -4.75 5.73 -5.30
C ILE A 35 -4.09 4.37 -4.99
N MET A 36 -4.81 3.46 -4.33
CA MET A 36 -4.46 2.05 -4.25
C MET A 36 -5.00 1.35 -5.51
N GLY A 37 -4.14 0.77 -6.35
CA GLY A 37 -4.63 -0.05 -7.46
C GLY A 37 -5.51 -1.22 -6.98
N GLU A 38 -6.06 -2.00 -7.90
CA GLU A 38 -6.89 -3.19 -7.58
C GLU A 38 -6.18 -4.25 -6.71
N GLY A 39 -4.88 -4.08 -6.41
CA GLY A 39 -4.10 -4.90 -5.49
C GLY A 39 -4.08 -4.33 -4.07
N PHE A 40 -4.01 -5.22 -3.08
CA PHE A 40 -3.92 -4.79 -1.68
C PHE A 40 -2.50 -4.29 -1.35
N MET A 41 -2.42 -3.40 -0.36
CA MET A 41 -1.16 -2.79 0.08
C MET A 41 -0.19 -3.84 0.66
N PRO A 42 1.08 -3.91 0.21
CA PRO A 42 2.04 -4.88 0.73
C PRO A 42 2.23 -4.77 2.25
N SER A 43 2.46 -5.91 2.90
CA SER A 43 2.57 -6.00 4.37
C SER A 43 3.83 -5.31 4.91
N GLU A 44 3.81 -4.95 6.21
CA GLU A 44 5.00 -4.43 6.91
C GLU A 44 6.16 -5.43 6.94
N GLU A 45 5.86 -6.73 6.82
CA GLU A 45 6.87 -7.77 6.69
C GLU A 45 7.73 -7.52 5.43
N ILE A 46 7.09 -7.30 4.28
CA ILE A 46 7.77 -6.97 3.02
C ILE A 46 8.58 -5.69 3.16
N ARG A 47 8.02 -4.67 3.81
CA ARG A 47 8.73 -3.41 4.08
C ARG A 47 10.04 -3.66 4.84
N ALA A 48 9.98 -4.44 5.90
CA ALA A 48 11.12 -4.74 6.76
C ALA A 48 12.21 -5.52 6.04
N MET A 49 11.87 -6.38 5.06
CA MET A 49 12.84 -7.20 4.34
C MET A 49 13.91 -6.37 3.62
N GLY A 50 13.50 -5.29 2.94
CA GLY A 50 14.41 -4.40 2.21
C GLY A 50 14.53 -3.00 2.80
N ARG A 51 13.88 -2.73 3.94
CA ARG A 51 13.74 -1.38 4.52
C ARG A 51 13.21 -0.37 3.50
N PHE A 52 12.19 -0.79 2.74
CA PHE A 52 11.60 0.02 1.67
C PHE A 52 10.88 1.24 2.23
N GLN A 53 10.99 2.37 1.53
CA GLN A 53 10.31 3.62 1.91
C GLN A 53 8.94 3.71 1.26
N GLY A 54 8.84 3.31 -0.01
CA GLY A 54 7.59 3.24 -0.76
C GLY A 54 7.27 1.81 -1.14
N MET A 55 5.97 1.46 -1.14
CA MET A 55 5.49 0.19 -1.63
C MET A 55 4.15 0.39 -2.33
N SER A 56 3.98 -0.16 -3.52
CA SER A 56 2.71 -0.14 -4.24
C SER A 56 2.52 -1.41 -5.06
N VAL A 57 1.27 -1.68 -5.41
CA VAL A 57 0.92 -2.81 -6.28
C VAL A 57 0.12 -2.29 -7.46
N ASN A 58 0.44 -2.80 -8.64
CA ASN A 58 -0.36 -2.61 -9.83
C ASN A 58 -0.74 -3.98 -10.38
N LEU A 59 -2.02 -4.17 -10.69
CA LEU A 59 -2.53 -5.37 -11.34
C LEU A 59 -2.71 -5.04 -12.82
N SER A 60 -2.21 -5.91 -13.68
CA SER A 60 -2.32 -5.74 -15.12
C SER A 60 -2.89 -7.01 -15.73
N GLN A 61 -3.79 -6.85 -16.68
CA GLN A 61 -4.26 -7.92 -17.54
C GLN A 61 -4.02 -7.49 -18.98
N SER A 62 -3.32 -8.31 -19.75
CA SER A 62 -3.08 -8.11 -21.16
C SER A 62 -3.50 -9.34 -21.95
N THR A 63 -3.99 -9.13 -23.17
CA THR A 63 -4.27 -10.24 -24.08
C THR A 63 -3.09 -10.39 -25.04
N VAL A 64 -2.41 -11.53 -24.98
CA VAL A 64 -1.30 -11.87 -25.87
C VAL A 64 -1.68 -13.19 -26.55
N ASP A 65 -1.71 -13.18 -27.89
CA ASP A 65 -2.00 -14.37 -28.71
C ASP A 65 -3.29 -15.12 -28.30
N ASP A 66 -4.38 -14.38 -28.08
CA ASP A 66 -5.71 -14.86 -27.64
C ASP A 66 -5.75 -15.46 -26.21
N GLU A 67 -4.64 -15.43 -25.47
CA GLU A 67 -4.59 -15.77 -24.03
C GLU A 67 -4.56 -14.49 -23.17
N VAL A 68 -5.32 -14.49 -22.07
CA VAL A 68 -5.28 -13.41 -21.08
C VAL A 68 -4.16 -13.69 -20.10
N GLU A 69 -3.10 -12.88 -20.15
CA GLU A 69 -2.00 -12.90 -19.17
C GLU A 69 -2.24 -11.81 -18.12
N SER A 70 -2.38 -12.24 -16.87
CA SER A 70 -2.57 -11.40 -15.69
C SER A 70 -1.28 -11.39 -14.86
N THR A 71 -0.74 -10.19 -14.66
CA THR A 71 0.52 -9.95 -13.94
C THR A 71 0.33 -9.00 -12.76
N ILE A 72 0.87 -9.38 -11.61
CA ILE A 72 0.99 -8.55 -10.41
C ILE A 72 2.33 -7.80 -10.49
N PHE A 73 2.33 -6.49 -10.37
CA PHE A 73 3.55 -5.67 -10.25
C PHE A 73 3.70 -5.17 -8.82
N LEU A 74 4.65 -5.74 -8.07
CA LEU A 74 5.00 -5.33 -6.71
C LEU A 74 6.16 -4.33 -6.77
N LYS A 75 5.85 -3.05 -6.58
CA LYS A 75 6.82 -1.94 -6.63
C LYS A 75 7.34 -1.64 -5.23
N LEU A 76 8.65 -1.65 -5.07
CA LEU A 76 9.36 -1.48 -3.81
C LEU A 76 10.43 -0.39 -3.96
N GLU A 77 10.23 0.74 -3.30
CA GLU A 77 10.97 1.98 -3.56
C GLU A 77 11.97 2.29 -2.44
N ASN A 78 13.16 2.75 -2.84
CA ASN A 78 14.21 3.30 -1.98
C ASN A 78 14.56 2.41 -0.78
N GLY A 79 14.70 1.11 -1.04
CA GLY A 79 15.21 0.13 -0.06
C GLY A 79 16.69 0.33 0.26
N ASP A 80 17.15 -0.30 1.34
CA ASP A 80 18.55 -0.23 1.80
C ASP A 80 19.51 -0.83 0.75
N PRO A 81 20.46 -0.04 0.20
CA PRO A 81 21.39 -0.52 -0.83
C PRO A 81 22.25 -1.71 -0.38
N ALA A 82 22.56 -1.82 0.92
CA ALA A 82 23.35 -2.93 1.43
C ALA A 82 22.59 -4.26 1.39
N ILE A 83 21.25 -4.20 1.54
CA ILE A 83 20.38 -5.37 1.44
C ILE A 83 20.18 -5.75 -0.02
N LEU A 84 19.88 -4.75 -0.87
CA LEU A 84 19.64 -4.95 -2.30
C LEU A 84 20.89 -5.41 -3.06
N GLY A 85 22.09 -4.97 -2.66
CA GLY A 85 23.34 -5.28 -3.36
C GLY A 85 23.90 -6.69 -3.14
N ASN A 86 23.36 -7.47 -2.19
CA ASN A 86 23.89 -8.80 -1.88
C ASN A 86 23.28 -9.89 -2.77
N GLN A 87 21.96 -10.08 -2.68
CA GLN A 87 21.22 -11.13 -3.39
C GLN A 87 19.81 -10.64 -3.77
N PRO A 88 19.70 -9.71 -4.73
CA PRO A 88 18.43 -9.03 -5.04
C PRO A 88 17.35 -9.99 -5.53
N GLU A 89 17.70 -11.03 -6.29
CA GLU A 89 16.74 -12.03 -6.76
C GLU A 89 16.12 -12.85 -5.62
N ILE A 90 16.92 -13.25 -4.62
CA ILE A 90 16.43 -14.00 -3.46
C ILE A 90 15.52 -13.12 -2.60
N LEU A 91 15.87 -11.84 -2.44
CA LEU A 91 15.00 -10.87 -1.79
C LEU A 91 13.68 -10.73 -2.55
N ALA A 92 13.73 -10.56 -3.88
CA ALA A 92 12.55 -10.43 -4.71
C ALA A 92 11.64 -11.66 -4.59
N ARG A 93 12.21 -12.86 -4.63
CA ARG A 93 11.47 -14.12 -4.45
C ARG A 93 10.75 -14.17 -3.10
N LYS A 94 11.42 -13.77 -2.01
CA LYS A 94 10.79 -13.71 -0.66
C LYS A 94 9.67 -12.67 -0.58
N CYS A 95 9.86 -11.51 -1.18
CA CYS A 95 8.82 -10.48 -1.25
C CYS A 95 7.60 -10.97 -2.04
N ALA A 96 7.82 -11.65 -3.17
CA ALA A 96 6.76 -12.24 -3.97
C ALA A 96 6.00 -13.33 -3.20
N GLU A 97 6.70 -14.29 -2.60
CA GLU A 97 6.12 -15.36 -1.78
C GLU A 97 5.26 -14.77 -0.64
N THR A 98 5.80 -13.78 0.08
CA THR A 98 5.11 -13.13 1.19
C THR A 98 3.85 -12.40 0.73
N TYR A 99 3.92 -11.72 -0.43
CA TYR A 99 2.77 -11.03 -0.97
C TYR A 99 1.67 -12.01 -1.40
N LEU A 100 2.03 -13.05 -2.14
CA LEU A 100 1.09 -14.04 -2.65
C LEU A 100 0.39 -14.83 -1.53
N ARG A 101 1.12 -15.15 -0.45
CA ARG A 101 0.57 -15.83 0.73
C ARG A 101 -0.64 -15.10 1.31
N ASP A 102 -0.58 -13.77 1.34
CA ASP A 102 -1.60 -12.93 1.97
C ASP A 102 -2.61 -12.40 0.93
N PHE A 103 -2.38 -12.62 -0.37
CA PHE A 103 -3.24 -12.15 -1.46
C PHE A 103 -4.26 -13.23 -1.87
N GLU A 104 -5.53 -13.05 -1.46
CA GLU A 104 -6.61 -14.01 -1.72
C GLU A 104 -6.83 -14.32 -3.22
N LYS A 105 -6.63 -13.34 -4.10
CA LYS A 105 -6.82 -13.48 -5.55
C LYS A 105 -5.56 -13.87 -6.31
N SER A 106 -4.51 -14.30 -5.62
CA SER A 106 -3.23 -14.71 -6.25
C SER A 106 -3.41 -15.77 -7.34
N VAL A 107 -4.40 -16.65 -7.18
CA VAL A 107 -4.75 -17.71 -8.14
C VAL A 107 -5.24 -17.21 -9.51
N ASP A 108 -5.71 -15.96 -9.58
CA ASP A 108 -6.19 -15.36 -10.83
C ASP A 108 -5.04 -14.79 -11.69
N TYR A 109 -3.82 -14.73 -11.12
CA TYR A 109 -2.65 -14.14 -11.76
C TYR A 109 -1.64 -15.22 -12.10
N GLN A 110 -1.06 -15.15 -13.31
CA GLN A 110 -0.07 -16.12 -13.78
C GLN A 110 1.34 -15.71 -13.36
N LYS A 111 1.60 -14.40 -13.27
CA LYS A 111 2.92 -13.86 -12.98
C LYS A 111 2.90 -12.81 -11.87
N ILE A 112 4.02 -12.73 -11.17
CA ILE A 112 4.34 -11.62 -10.27
C ILE A 112 5.71 -11.05 -10.64
N THR A 113 5.78 -9.75 -10.87
CA THR A 113 6.99 -8.99 -11.15
C THR A 113 7.29 -8.09 -9.97
N VAL A 114 8.43 -8.30 -9.32
CA VAL A 114 8.93 -7.45 -8.25
C VAL A 114 9.87 -6.41 -8.84
N GLN A 115 9.57 -5.13 -8.61
CA GLN A 115 10.31 -4.00 -9.12
C GLN A 115 10.98 -3.25 -7.96
N PHE A 116 12.31 -3.31 -7.88
CA PHE A 116 13.08 -2.46 -6.99
C PHE A 116 13.38 -1.14 -7.69
N ILE A 117 12.90 -0.04 -7.11
CA ILE A 117 13.02 1.31 -7.67
C ILE A 117 13.88 2.13 -6.73
N GLN A 118 14.96 2.71 -7.25
CA GLN A 118 15.88 3.57 -6.51
C GLN A 118 15.94 4.93 -7.17
N SER A 119 15.53 5.97 -6.46
CA SER A 119 15.63 7.36 -6.89
C SER A 119 16.82 8.04 -6.22
N ASP A 120 17.55 8.89 -6.94
CA ASP A 120 18.59 9.72 -6.32
C ASP A 120 17.94 10.76 -5.38
N PRO A 121 18.32 10.81 -4.09
CA PRO A 121 17.77 11.79 -3.13
C PRO A 121 17.99 13.24 -3.55
N SER A 122 19.03 13.53 -4.33
CA SER A 122 19.38 14.86 -4.82
C SER A 122 18.72 15.17 -6.17
N ASN A 123 18.26 14.15 -6.89
CA ASN A 123 17.57 14.30 -8.17
C ASN A 123 16.53 13.18 -8.36
N PRO A 124 15.28 13.37 -7.91
CA PRO A 124 14.24 12.34 -7.95
C PRO A 124 13.89 11.83 -9.37
N GLU A 125 14.22 12.58 -10.42
CA GLU A 125 14.02 12.14 -11.82
C GLU A 125 15.03 11.07 -12.24
N ASN A 126 16.15 10.94 -11.54
CA ASN A 126 17.14 9.91 -11.78
C ASN A 126 16.71 8.63 -11.05
N VAL A 127 16.13 7.69 -11.81
CA VAL A 127 15.58 6.44 -11.29
C VAL A 127 16.32 5.24 -11.89
N ALA A 128 16.76 4.33 -11.03
CA ALA A 128 17.23 3.00 -11.39
C ALA A 128 16.17 1.96 -11.03
N MET A 129 15.85 1.07 -11.96
CA MET A 129 14.86 0.00 -11.77
C MET A 129 15.49 -1.37 -12.02
N GLN A 130 15.21 -2.32 -11.13
CA GLN A 130 15.55 -3.73 -11.29
C GLN A 130 14.27 -4.57 -11.17
N GLU A 131 14.08 -5.51 -12.09
CA GLU A 131 12.85 -6.30 -12.19
C GLU A 131 13.16 -7.80 -12.08
N TYR A 132 12.31 -8.51 -11.35
CA TYR A 132 12.37 -9.95 -11.21
C TYR A 132 10.97 -10.53 -11.37
N THR A 133 10.77 -11.35 -12.40
CA THR A 133 9.47 -11.97 -12.70
C THR A 133 9.49 -13.44 -12.33
N PHE A 134 8.41 -13.89 -11.69
CA PHE A 134 8.20 -15.27 -11.27
C PHE A 134 6.82 -15.74 -11.71
N ASP A 135 6.69 -17.04 -11.97
CA ASP A 135 5.37 -17.64 -12.11
C ASP A 135 4.74 -17.78 -10.72
N THR A 136 3.46 -17.40 -10.56
CA THR A 136 2.77 -17.48 -9.26
C THR A 136 2.68 -18.91 -8.73
N LYS A 137 2.64 -19.90 -9.63
CA LYS A 137 2.62 -21.34 -9.32
C LYS A 137 3.93 -21.87 -8.71
N ASP A 138 5.00 -21.07 -8.71
CA ASP A 138 6.30 -21.46 -8.15
C ASP A 138 6.34 -21.35 -6.61
N PHE A 139 5.25 -20.86 -5.99
CA PHE A 139 5.11 -20.57 -4.56
C PHE A 139 3.99 -21.40 -3.92
#